data_AF-A0A1X7HDN4-F1
#
_entry.id   AF-A0A1X7HDN4-F1
#
_cell.length_a   1.000
_cell.length_b   1.000
_cell.length_c   1.000
_cell.angle_alpha   90.00
_cell.angle_beta   90.00
_cell.angle_gamma   90.00
#
_symmetry.space_group_name_H-M   'P 1'
#
loop_
_entity.id
_entity.type
_entity.pdbx_description
1 polymer ?
#
loop_
_entity_poly.entity_id
_entity_poly.type
_entity_poly.pdbx_seq_one_letter_code
_entity_poly.pdbx_strand_id
1 'polypeptide(L)'
;MIKLDRICEHTFFSLIDENSIVLDFGCNEGEFAHTVIERYGCKVFSAEPVPDCAQQIARHPRLTLQQVAISGASGSLDIHVYPNRCASGFNRSPGEQAIRTIRAEAMTLAEFRRRSGIGRVALLKIDIEGAELDMFAAAADEEFSDIDQITIEFHDFLYPETRPAVEAVKRRMRSLGFHMLPFSLDNTDVLFVNRRAAVSWQNRLWAGTVVKYGRGLERRLRQMIGRPAPA
;
A
#
# COMPACT_ATOMS: atom_id res chain seq x y z
N MET A 1 -19.39 14.11 -8.49
CA MET A 1 -19.10 12.70 -8.15
C MET A 1 -17.60 12.61 -7.92
N ILE A 2 -17.15 12.02 -6.81
CA ILE A 2 -15.70 11.88 -6.57
C ILE A 2 -15.21 10.74 -7.46
N LYS A 3 -14.17 10.99 -8.26
CA LYS A 3 -13.62 10.02 -9.19
C LYS A 3 -12.76 9.00 -8.45
N LEU A 4 -12.71 7.78 -8.96
CA LEU A 4 -11.65 6.83 -8.64
C LEU A 4 -10.47 7.11 -9.56
N ASP A 5 -9.28 6.95 -9.02
CA ASP A 5 -8.03 7.03 -9.74
C ASP A 5 -7.17 5.80 -9.43
N ARG A 6 -6.27 5.46 -10.34
CA ARG A 6 -5.37 4.32 -10.22
C ARG A 6 -3.97 4.70 -10.70
N ILE A 7 -2.98 4.50 -9.84
CA ILE A 7 -1.56 4.80 -10.09
C ILE A 7 -0.75 3.63 -9.54
N CYS A 8 0.17 3.06 -10.33
CA CYS A 8 1.00 1.91 -9.95
C CYS A 8 0.18 0.79 -9.29
N GLU A 9 -0.90 0.37 -9.95
CA GLU A 9 -1.86 -0.65 -9.46
C GLU A 9 -2.63 -0.32 -8.16
N HIS A 10 -2.38 0.82 -7.51
CA HIS A 10 -3.11 1.27 -6.34
C HIS A 10 -4.32 2.13 -6.68
N THR A 11 -5.52 1.67 -6.31
CA THR A 11 -6.77 2.41 -6.53
C THR A 11 -7.15 3.25 -5.30
N PHE A 12 -7.56 4.50 -5.51
CA PHE A 12 -8.04 5.42 -4.46
C PHE A 12 -9.06 6.43 -5.00
N PHE A 13 -9.84 7.08 -4.11
CA PHE A 13 -10.68 8.20 -4.52
C PHE A 13 -9.83 9.48 -4.62
N SER A 14 -10.06 10.28 -5.66
CA SER A 14 -9.41 11.58 -5.89
C SER A 14 -9.86 12.66 -4.88
N LEU A 15 -9.59 12.43 -3.60
CA LEU A 15 -9.79 13.35 -2.47
C LEU A 15 -8.53 14.19 -2.17
N ILE A 16 -7.55 14.13 -3.06
CA ILE A 16 -6.23 14.75 -2.89
C ILE A 16 -6.26 16.11 -3.59
N ASP A 17 -5.75 17.11 -2.90
CA ASP A 17 -5.53 18.48 -3.40
C ASP A 17 -4.08 18.92 -3.14
N GLU A 18 -3.74 20.16 -3.53
CA GLU A 18 -2.39 20.70 -3.39
C GLU A 18 -1.91 20.88 -1.94
N ASN A 19 -2.83 20.87 -0.97
CA ASN A 19 -2.54 21.00 0.45
C ASN A 19 -2.48 19.65 1.17
N SER A 20 -2.83 18.58 0.48
CA SER A 20 -2.89 17.23 1.02
C SER A 20 -1.50 16.67 1.31
N ILE A 21 -1.44 15.75 2.27
CA ILE A 21 -0.26 14.95 2.57
C ILE A 21 -0.52 13.51 2.14
N VAL A 22 0.40 12.96 1.36
CA VAL A 22 0.42 11.56 0.94
C VAL A 22 1.64 10.88 1.53
N LEU A 23 1.42 9.70 2.11
CA LEU A 23 2.48 8.80 2.54
C LEU A 23 2.64 7.68 1.50
N ASP A 24 3.88 7.40 1.10
CA ASP A 24 4.21 6.39 0.11
C ASP A 24 5.27 5.43 0.67
N PHE A 25 4.82 4.29 1.18
CA PHE A 25 5.70 3.29 1.79
C PHE A 25 6.05 2.18 0.80
N GLY A 26 7.35 1.95 0.67
CA GLY A 26 7.95 1.10 -0.37
C GLY A 26 7.81 1.75 -1.74
N CYS A 27 8.39 2.94 -1.87
CA CYS A 27 8.21 3.75 -3.07
C CYS A 27 9.08 3.30 -4.26
N ASN A 28 10.01 2.36 -4.06
CA ASN A 28 10.91 1.82 -5.09
C ASN A 28 11.62 2.93 -5.90
N GLU A 29 11.33 3.07 -7.19
CA GLU A 29 11.91 4.10 -8.07
C GLU A 29 11.16 5.45 -8.03
N GLY A 30 10.12 5.56 -7.20
CA GLY A 30 9.39 6.81 -6.94
C GLY A 30 8.28 7.14 -7.95
N GLU A 31 7.92 6.21 -8.83
CA GLU A 31 6.89 6.42 -9.87
C GLU A 31 5.55 6.90 -9.30
N PHE A 32 5.08 6.25 -8.23
CA PHE A 32 3.84 6.64 -7.55
C PHE A 32 3.94 8.06 -6.99
N ALA A 33 5.00 8.36 -6.23
CA ALA A 33 5.22 9.67 -5.64
C ALA A 33 5.22 10.80 -6.69
N HIS A 34 5.97 10.63 -7.78
CA HIS A 34 6.05 11.63 -8.85
C HIS A 34 4.71 11.80 -9.56
N THR A 35 4.03 10.71 -9.91
CA THR A 35 2.73 10.78 -10.60
C THR A 35 1.67 11.47 -9.74
N VAL A 36 1.66 11.20 -8.43
CA VAL A 36 0.73 11.83 -7.48
C VAL A 36 1.03 13.33 -7.32
N ILE A 37 2.31 13.72 -7.24
CA ILE A 37 2.72 15.13 -7.21
C ILE A 37 2.30 15.85 -8.49
N GLU A 38 2.56 15.28 -9.66
CA GLU A 38 2.24 15.90 -10.94
C GLU A 38 0.73 16.07 -11.13
N ARG A 39 -0.05 15.09 -10.68
CA ARG A 39 -1.50 15.07 -10.87
C ARG A 39 -2.25 15.96 -9.87
N TYR A 40 -1.80 16.00 -8.62
CA TYR A 40 -2.55 16.64 -7.53
C TYR A 40 -1.82 17.82 -6.88
N GLY A 41 -0.51 17.98 -7.13
CA GLY A 41 0.30 18.99 -6.48
C GLY A 41 0.43 18.80 -4.96
N CYS A 42 0.08 17.67 -4.38
CA CYS A 42 0.20 17.48 -2.94
C CYS A 42 1.66 17.35 -2.48
N LYS A 43 1.87 17.25 -1.17
CA LYS A 43 3.16 16.86 -0.58
C LYS A 43 3.20 15.35 -0.40
N VAL A 44 4.30 14.72 -0.82
CA VAL A 44 4.52 13.28 -0.65
C VAL A 44 5.70 13.05 0.27
N PHE A 45 5.53 12.15 1.24
CA PHE A 45 6.58 11.65 2.10
C PHE A 45 6.75 10.16 1.83
N SER A 46 7.92 9.78 1.34
CA SER A 46 8.19 8.42 0.89
C SER A 46 9.21 7.72 1.78
N ALA A 47 9.03 6.41 1.93
CA ALA A 47 9.95 5.52 2.63
C ALA A 47 10.44 4.43 1.66
N GLU A 48 11.76 4.36 1.44
CA GLU A 48 12.40 3.31 0.63
C GLU A 48 13.72 2.90 1.27
N PRO A 49 13.84 1.68 1.82
CA PRO A 49 15.05 1.29 2.53
C PRO A 49 16.22 0.92 1.62
N VAL A 50 15.98 0.51 0.37
CA VAL A 50 17.02 0.06 -0.56
C VAL A 50 17.77 1.28 -1.12
N PRO A 51 19.08 1.44 -0.84
CA PRO A 51 19.85 2.60 -1.31
C PRO A 51 19.80 2.77 -2.83
N ASP A 52 19.89 1.66 -3.58
CA ASP A 52 19.94 1.70 -5.04
C ASP A 52 18.62 2.20 -5.65
N CYS A 53 17.48 1.87 -5.04
CA CYS A 53 16.17 2.39 -5.43
C CYS A 53 16.03 3.86 -5.02
N ALA A 54 16.33 4.16 -3.75
CA ALA A 54 16.23 5.51 -3.20
C ALA A 54 17.10 6.54 -3.95
N GLN A 55 18.27 6.15 -4.45
CA GLN A 55 19.16 7.03 -5.22
C GLN A 55 18.64 7.37 -6.63
N GLN A 56 17.77 6.53 -7.19
CA GLN A 56 17.18 6.76 -8.51
C GLN A 56 16.00 7.74 -8.48
N ILE A 57 15.41 7.94 -7.29
CA ILE A 57 14.28 8.84 -7.11
C ILE A 57 14.71 10.30 -7.36
N ALA A 58 14.07 10.93 -8.34
CA ALA A 58 14.37 12.31 -8.69
C ALA A 58 13.95 13.27 -7.55
N ARG A 59 14.82 14.24 -7.24
CA ARG A 59 14.48 15.25 -6.23
C ARG A 59 13.33 16.13 -6.70
N HIS A 60 12.37 16.37 -5.82
CA HIS A 60 11.27 17.29 -6.08
C HIS A 60 10.95 18.13 -4.82
N PRO A 61 10.64 19.44 -4.92
CA PRO A 61 10.39 20.29 -3.75
C PRO A 61 9.17 19.87 -2.90
N ARG A 62 8.26 19.07 -3.47
CA ARG A 62 7.10 18.48 -2.77
C ARG A 62 7.30 17.02 -2.36
N LEU A 63 8.50 16.46 -2.57
CA LEU A 63 8.85 15.10 -2.20
C LEU A 63 9.88 15.11 -1.06
N THR A 64 9.55 14.44 0.05
CA THR A 64 10.51 14.15 1.12
C THR A 64 10.75 12.66 1.16
N LEU A 65 11.93 12.22 0.75
CA LEU A 65 12.35 10.82 0.77
C LEU A 65 13.14 10.52 2.05
N GLN A 66 12.77 9.46 2.75
CA GLN A 66 13.53 8.90 3.87
C GLN A 66 13.96 7.48 3.54
N GLN A 67 15.26 7.21 3.64
CA GLN A 67 15.81 5.90 3.35
C GLN A 67 15.65 4.94 4.54
N VAL A 68 14.41 4.56 4.84
CA VAL A 68 14.01 3.75 6.00
C VAL A 68 13.02 2.67 5.58
N ALA A 69 13.04 1.56 6.30
CA ALA A 69 12.03 0.51 6.20
C ALA A 69 10.89 0.80 7.17
N ILE A 70 9.66 0.67 6.71
CA ILE A 70 8.49 0.67 7.60
C ILE A 70 8.30 -0.75 8.14
N SER A 71 8.19 -0.89 9.46
CA SER A 71 8.06 -2.19 10.12
C SER A 71 7.32 -2.10 11.46
N GLY A 72 7.18 -3.23 12.15
CA GLY A 72 6.57 -3.30 13.47
C GLY A 72 7.42 -2.74 14.62
N ALA A 73 8.68 -2.40 14.40
CA ALA A 73 9.55 -1.84 15.45
C ALA A 73 10.58 -0.86 14.88
N SER A 74 10.94 0.15 15.66
CA SER A 74 12.07 1.02 15.32
C SER A 74 13.40 0.33 15.62
N GLY A 75 14.42 0.60 14.81
CA GLY A 75 15.76 0.07 15.01
C GLY A 75 16.47 -0.18 13.69
N SER A 76 17.02 -1.37 13.53
CA SER A 76 17.66 -1.78 12.29
C SER A 76 17.21 -3.19 11.93
N LEU A 77 16.89 -3.41 10.67
CA LEU A 77 16.50 -4.72 10.14
C LEU A 77 17.34 -5.05 8.91
N ASP A 78 17.54 -6.35 8.70
CA ASP A 78 18.18 -6.87 7.50
C ASP A 78 17.11 -7.07 6.42
N ILE A 79 17.37 -6.51 5.24
CA ILE A 79 16.53 -6.64 4.05
C ILE A 79 17.24 -7.57 3.08
N HIS A 80 16.52 -8.57 2.61
CA HIS A 80 17.01 -9.50 1.61
C HIS A 80 16.53 -9.08 0.22
N VAL A 81 17.48 -8.81 -0.67
CA VAL A 81 17.22 -8.45 -2.07
C VAL A 81 17.30 -9.71 -2.93
N TYR A 82 16.23 -9.99 -3.66
CA TYR A 82 16.10 -11.14 -4.54
C TYR A 82 16.10 -10.71 -6.02
N PRO A 83 16.50 -11.58 -6.96
CA PRO A 83 16.37 -11.29 -8.39
C PRO A 83 14.88 -11.18 -8.77
N ASN A 84 14.52 -10.11 -9.48
CA ASN A 84 13.15 -9.87 -9.98
C ASN A 84 12.06 -9.77 -8.89
N ARG A 85 12.41 -9.39 -7.66
CA ARG A 85 11.46 -9.02 -6.61
C ARG A 85 11.90 -7.73 -5.94
N CYS A 86 10.94 -6.99 -5.39
CA CYS A 86 11.25 -5.92 -4.46
C CYS A 86 11.91 -6.48 -3.19
N ALA A 87 12.65 -5.63 -2.49
CA ALA A 87 13.41 -6.06 -1.33
C ALA A 87 12.49 -6.28 -0.13
N SER A 88 12.62 -7.42 0.55
CA SER A 88 11.71 -7.83 1.62
C SER A 88 12.44 -8.04 2.95
N GLY A 89 11.73 -7.76 4.05
CA GLY A 89 12.21 -8.02 5.42
C GLY A 89 11.89 -9.43 5.94
N PHE A 90 11.17 -10.25 5.17
CA PHE A 90 10.68 -11.57 5.60
C PHE A 90 11.49 -12.74 5.01
N ASN A 91 11.50 -13.85 5.76
CA ASN A 91 12.24 -15.07 5.42
C ASN A 91 11.54 -15.92 4.33
N ARG A 92 12.26 -16.08 3.21
CA ARG A 92 12.42 -17.26 2.32
C ARG A 92 11.17 -18.05 1.90
N SER A 93 10.94 -18.12 0.59
CA SER A 93 10.48 -19.38 -0.04
C SER A 93 11.62 -20.43 -0.01
N PRO A 94 11.36 -21.72 0.22
CA PRO A 94 12.40 -22.76 0.18
C PRO A 94 13.07 -22.80 -1.21
N GLY A 95 14.36 -22.47 -1.27
CA GLY A 95 15.17 -22.53 -2.50
C GLY A 95 15.60 -21.19 -3.10
N GLU A 96 15.05 -20.05 -2.64
CA GLU A 96 15.52 -18.73 -3.07
C GLU A 96 16.79 -18.31 -2.30
N GLN A 97 17.80 -17.85 -3.04
CA GLN A 97 19.01 -17.24 -2.52
C GLN A 97 18.94 -15.74 -2.73
N ALA A 98 19.07 -14.98 -1.64
CA ALA A 98 19.20 -13.52 -1.73
C ALA A 98 20.52 -13.18 -2.45
N ILE A 99 20.46 -12.23 -3.39
CA ILE A 99 21.65 -11.72 -4.07
C ILE A 99 22.45 -10.82 -3.12
N ARG A 100 21.75 -10.09 -2.26
CA ARG A 100 22.34 -9.14 -1.31
C ARG A 100 21.48 -9.04 -0.06
N THR A 101 22.12 -8.90 1.10
CA THR A 101 21.47 -8.47 2.34
C THR A 101 21.92 -7.05 2.66
N ILE A 102 20.97 -6.17 2.94
CA ILE A 102 21.23 -4.76 3.28
C ILE A 102 20.70 -4.51 4.69
N ARG A 103 21.51 -3.88 5.53
CA ARG A 103 21.07 -3.42 6.83
C ARG A 103 20.44 -2.03 6.70
N ALA A 104 19.15 -1.93 6.98
CA ALA A 104 18.38 -0.68 6.87
C ALA A 104 17.98 -0.13 8.25
N GLU A 105 17.79 1.18 8.34
CA GLU A 105 17.07 1.80 9.45
C GLU A 105 15.59 1.43 9.35
N ALA A 106 14.98 1.02 10.47
CA ALA A 106 13.59 0.61 10.55
C ALA A 106 12.79 1.58 11.42
N MET A 107 11.55 1.86 11.02
CA MET A 107 10.64 2.77 11.72
C MET A 107 9.22 2.20 11.77
N THR A 108 8.51 2.48 12.85
CA THR A 108 7.05 2.31 12.91
C THR A 108 6.33 3.46 12.17
N LEU A 109 5.05 3.27 11.85
CA LEU A 109 4.19 4.33 11.32
C LEU A 109 4.22 5.58 12.22
N ALA A 110 4.11 5.39 13.54
CA ALA A 110 4.15 6.46 14.54
C ALA A 110 5.46 7.26 14.46
N GLU A 111 6.60 6.57 14.41
CA GLU A 111 7.90 7.24 14.33
C GLU A 111 8.07 7.98 13.01
N PHE A 112 7.69 7.37 11.90
CA PHE A 112 7.78 8.02 10.59
C PHE A 112 6.97 9.32 10.56
N ARG A 113 5.73 9.30 11.08
CA ARG A 113 4.87 10.49 11.14
C ARG A 113 5.43 11.55 12.10
N ARG A 114 5.93 11.14 13.26
CA ARG A 114 6.55 12.05 14.25
C ARG A 114 7.79 12.73 13.67
N ARG A 115 8.72 11.96 13.10
CA ARG A 115 9.95 12.48 12.46
C ARG A 115 9.65 13.44 11.32
N SER A 116 8.56 13.22 10.60
CA SER A 116 8.15 14.04 9.45
C SER A 116 7.24 15.22 9.82
N GLY A 117 6.79 15.32 11.07
CA GLY A 117 5.84 16.35 11.52
C GLY A 117 4.45 16.23 10.88
N ILE A 118 3.97 15.01 10.62
CA ILE A 118 2.74 14.75 9.86
C ILE A 118 1.56 14.48 10.78
N GLY A 119 0.54 15.34 10.68
CA GLY A 119 -0.79 15.14 11.25
C GLY A 119 -1.68 14.32 10.31
N ARG A 120 -2.69 14.96 9.72
CA ARG A 120 -3.66 14.32 8.84
C ARG A 120 -3.04 13.83 7.53
N VAL A 121 -3.43 12.65 7.06
CA VAL A 121 -2.96 12.01 5.83
C VAL A 121 -4.15 11.79 4.89
N ALA A 122 -4.08 12.34 3.68
CA ALA A 122 -5.13 12.19 2.68
C ALA A 122 -5.11 10.80 2.02
N LEU A 123 -3.90 10.27 1.80
CA LEU A 123 -3.68 8.93 1.26
C LEU A 123 -2.40 8.33 1.85
N LEU A 124 -2.49 7.10 2.34
CA LEU A 124 -1.35 6.25 2.69
C LEU A 124 -1.29 5.08 1.71
N LYS A 125 -0.24 5.00 0.90
CA LYS A 125 0.11 3.83 0.08
C LYS A 125 1.03 2.92 0.87
N ILE A 126 0.69 1.63 0.91
CA ILE A 126 1.48 0.60 1.59
C ILE A 126 1.73 -0.54 0.60
N ASP A 127 3.00 -0.79 0.35
CA ASP A 127 3.49 -1.87 -0.48
C ASP A 127 4.95 -2.07 -0.06
N ILE A 128 5.13 -2.83 1.01
CA ILE A 128 6.40 -2.96 1.75
C ILE A 128 6.85 -4.43 1.87
N GLU A 129 6.35 -5.25 0.96
CA GLU A 129 6.85 -6.59 0.62
C GLU A 129 7.07 -7.48 1.84
N GLY A 130 5.98 -7.74 2.56
CA GLY A 130 5.91 -8.63 3.71
C GLY A 130 5.84 -7.91 5.06
N ALA A 131 6.32 -6.66 5.13
CA ALA A 131 6.30 -5.87 6.37
C ALA A 131 4.93 -5.27 6.72
N GLU A 132 3.89 -5.48 5.90
CA GLU A 132 2.57 -4.90 6.10
C GLU A 132 1.97 -5.38 7.41
N LEU A 133 2.01 -6.70 7.65
CA LEU A 133 1.39 -7.31 8.83
C LEU A 133 2.04 -6.86 10.13
N ASP A 134 3.37 -6.75 10.14
CA ASP A 134 4.11 -6.25 11.30
C ASP A 134 3.81 -4.76 11.55
N MET A 135 3.76 -3.95 10.50
CA MET A 135 3.37 -2.54 10.61
C MET A 135 1.98 -2.40 11.21
N PHE A 136 0.99 -3.16 10.70
CA PHE A 136 -0.36 -3.13 11.27
C PHE A 136 -0.35 -3.64 12.71
N ALA A 137 0.30 -4.76 13.01
CA ALA A 137 0.31 -5.33 14.35
C ALA A 137 0.87 -4.37 15.41
N ALA A 138 1.86 -3.56 15.05
CA ALA A 138 2.49 -2.60 15.96
C ALA A 138 1.78 -1.24 16.05
N ALA A 139 1.12 -0.79 14.97
CA ALA A 139 0.44 0.50 14.96
C ALA A 139 -0.71 0.53 15.97
N ALA A 140 -0.84 1.60 16.74
CA ALA A 140 -2.00 1.85 17.60
C ALA A 140 -3.24 2.20 16.77
N ASP A 141 -4.43 1.93 17.30
CA ASP A 141 -5.70 2.17 16.60
C ASP A 141 -5.89 3.65 16.24
N GLU A 142 -5.44 4.56 17.11
CA GLU A 142 -5.51 6.01 16.94
C GLU A 142 -4.64 6.51 15.79
N GLU A 143 -3.59 5.78 15.41
CA GLU A 143 -2.72 6.19 14.30
C GLU A 143 -3.49 6.23 12.97
N PHE A 144 -4.55 5.41 12.84
CA PHE A 144 -5.37 5.37 11.64
C PHE A 144 -6.49 6.42 11.64
N SER A 145 -6.77 7.09 12.77
CA SER A 145 -7.95 7.96 12.88
C SER A 145 -7.93 9.16 11.93
N ASP A 146 -6.73 9.66 11.66
CA ASP A 146 -6.47 10.86 10.87
C ASP A 146 -5.99 10.54 9.45
N ILE A 147 -6.17 9.29 9.02
CA ILE A 147 -5.89 8.85 7.65
C ILE A 147 -7.23 8.73 6.92
N ASP A 148 -7.39 9.48 5.82
CA ASP A 148 -8.63 9.48 5.05
C ASP A 148 -8.76 8.21 4.21
N GLN A 149 -7.68 7.77 3.58
CA GLN A 149 -7.62 6.59 2.71
C GLN A 149 -6.32 5.83 2.86
N ILE A 150 -6.38 4.51 2.78
CA ILE A 150 -5.22 3.62 2.75
C ILE A 150 -5.38 2.71 1.54
N THR A 151 -4.46 2.78 0.59
CA THR A 151 -4.36 1.81 -0.51
C THR A 151 -3.21 0.87 -0.19
N ILE A 152 -3.44 -0.43 -0.30
CA ILE A 152 -2.48 -1.43 0.12
C ILE A 152 -2.48 -2.64 -0.81
N GLU A 153 -1.27 -3.12 -1.07
CA GLU A 153 -0.97 -4.43 -1.63
C GLU A 153 -0.62 -5.39 -0.49
N PHE A 154 -1.37 -6.49 -0.36
CA PHE A 154 -1.02 -7.58 0.55
C PHE A 154 -0.32 -8.70 -0.22
N HIS A 155 0.86 -9.07 0.25
CA HIS A 155 1.69 -10.11 -0.36
C HIS A 155 1.30 -11.55 0.06
N ASP A 156 0.03 -11.81 0.43
CA ASP A 156 -0.44 -13.14 0.85
C ASP A 156 -0.55 -14.16 -0.29
N PHE A 157 -0.35 -13.72 -1.54
CA PHE A 157 -0.15 -14.61 -2.68
C PHE A 157 1.27 -15.22 -2.71
N LEU A 158 2.28 -14.51 -2.19
CA LEU A 158 3.64 -15.02 -2.02
C LEU A 158 3.79 -15.87 -0.76
N TYR A 159 3.03 -15.52 0.29
CA TYR A 159 3.04 -16.19 1.58
C TYR A 159 1.61 -16.63 1.97
N PRO A 160 1.06 -17.70 1.36
CA PRO A 160 -0.33 -18.15 1.60
C PRO A 160 -0.69 -18.39 3.07
N GLU A 161 0.28 -18.71 3.90
CA GLU A 161 0.17 -18.87 5.35
C GLU A 161 -0.21 -17.57 6.08
N THR A 162 0.04 -16.41 5.48
CA THR A 162 -0.26 -15.09 6.06
C THR A 162 -1.71 -14.66 5.85
N ARG A 163 -2.49 -15.38 5.03
CA ARG A 163 -3.92 -15.11 4.77
C ARG A 163 -4.76 -14.87 6.02
N PRO A 164 -4.66 -15.67 7.11
CA PRO A 164 -5.43 -15.42 8.32
C PRO A 164 -5.10 -14.08 8.99
N ALA A 165 -3.83 -13.66 8.94
CA ALA A 165 -3.36 -12.38 9.48
C ALA A 165 -3.85 -11.21 8.62
N VAL A 166 -3.81 -11.33 7.28
CA VAL A 166 -4.41 -10.35 6.36
C VAL A 166 -5.91 -10.17 6.66
N GLU A 167 -6.65 -11.26 6.86
CA GLU A 167 -8.07 -11.18 7.22
C GLU A 167 -8.29 -10.55 8.61
N ALA A 168 -7.35 -10.72 9.55
CA ALA A 168 -7.40 -10.04 10.84
C ALA A 168 -7.19 -8.52 10.69
N VAL A 169 -6.25 -8.08 9.86
CA VAL A 169 -6.05 -6.66 9.51
C VAL A 169 -7.32 -6.09 8.90
N LYS A 170 -7.90 -6.76 7.89
CA LYS A 170 -9.15 -6.32 7.26
C LYS A 170 -10.31 -6.19 8.25
N ARG A 171 -10.44 -7.12 9.21
CA ARG A 171 -11.44 -7.05 10.28
C ARG A 171 -11.20 -5.85 11.20
N ARG A 172 -9.95 -5.65 11.62
CA ARG A 172 -9.55 -4.52 12.46
C ARG A 172 -9.83 -3.18 11.78
N MET A 173 -9.41 -2.99 10.54
CA MET A 173 -9.68 -1.74 9.82
C MET A 173 -11.19 -1.46 9.71
N ARG A 174 -12.01 -2.49 9.49
CA ARG A 174 -13.48 -2.34 9.51
C ARG A 174 -14.01 -1.92 10.88
N SER A 175 -13.49 -2.46 11.99
CA SER A 175 -13.91 -2.06 13.34
C SER A 175 -13.46 -0.64 13.69
N LEU A 176 -12.33 -0.19 13.14
CA LEU A 176 -11.85 1.20 13.24
C LEU A 176 -12.64 2.20 12.39
N GLY A 177 -13.68 1.74 11.69
CA GLY A 177 -14.55 2.60 10.91
C GLY A 177 -14.08 2.83 9.49
N PHE A 178 -13.25 1.97 8.92
CA PHE A 178 -12.96 1.99 7.49
C PHE A 178 -13.98 1.16 6.69
N HIS A 179 -14.30 1.65 5.50
CA HIS A 179 -14.97 0.88 4.46
C HIS A 179 -13.91 0.25 3.56
N MET A 180 -13.99 -1.07 3.34
CA MET A 180 -13.01 -1.81 2.54
C MET A 180 -13.56 -2.08 1.15
N LEU A 181 -12.78 -1.75 0.13
CA LEU A 181 -13.06 -1.92 -1.29
C LEU A 181 -11.92 -2.73 -1.92
N PRO A 182 -12.10 -4.04 -2.15
CA PRO A 182 -11.07 -4.87 -2.74
C PRO A 182 -11.16 -4.85 -4.27
N PHE A 183 -10.24 -4.14 -4.92
CA PHE A 183 -10.20 -3.98 -6.38
C PHE A 183 -9.53 -5.16 -7.09
N SER A 184 -8.74 -5.96 -6.39
CA SER A 184 -8.24 -7.25 -6.88
C SER A 184 -8.85 -8.46 -6.16
N LEU A 185 -8.62 -9.66 -6.68
CA LEU A 185 -9.09 -10.94 -6.11
C LEU A 185 -8.10 -11.55 -5.11
N ASP A 186 -6.82 -11.21 -5.25
CA ASP A 186 -5.67 -11.74 -4.52
C ASP A 186 -5.07 -10.72 -3.53
N ASN A 187 -5.78 -9.64 -3.24
CA ASN A 187 -5.41 -8.57 -2.31
C ASN A 187 -4.23 -7.68 -2.73
N THR A 188 -3.80 -7.77 -3.98
CA THR A 188 -2.85 -6.83 -4.61
C THR A 188 -3.35 -5.38 -4.69
N ASP A 189 -4.67 -5.14 -4.69
CA ASP A 189 -5.25 -3.78 -4.66
C ASP A 189 -6.45 -3.76 -3.70
N VAL A 190 -6.21 -3.31 -2.48
CA VAL A 190 -7.24 -3.11 -1.44
C VAL A 190 -7.25 -1.66 -0.99
N LEU A 191 -8.41 -1.02 -1.10
CA LEU A 191 -8.62 0.33 -0.62
C LEU A 191 -9.44 0.32 0.68
N PHE A 192 -8.90 0.90 1.74
CA PHE A 192 -9.64 1.26 2.95
C PHE A 192 -9.94 2.76 2.92
N VAL A 193 -11.22 3.11 3.07
CA VAL A 193 -11.68 4.51 3.14
C VAL A 193 -12.27 4.78 4.51
N ASN A 194 -11.68 5.73 5.24
CA ASN A 194 -12.16 6.12 6.55
C ASN A 194 -13.59 6.66 6.42
N ARG A 195 -14.51 6.19 7.29
CA ARG A 195 -15.91 6.64 7.23
C ARG A 195 -16.05 8.15 7.41
N ARG A 196 -15.11 8.79 8.10
CA ARG A 196 -15.05 10.23 8.34
C ARG A 196 -14.50 11.03 7.16
N ALA A 197 -13.83 10.38 6.20
CA ALA A 197 -13.36 11.05 4.99
C ALA A 197 -14.55 11.56 4.18
N ALA A 198 -14.33 12.65 3.42
CA ALA A 198 -15.34 13.36 2.62
C ALA A 198 -15.84 12.58 1.38
N VAL A 199 -15.89 11.25 1.45
CA VAL A 199 -16.46 10.37 0.42
C VAL A 199 -17.94 10.13 0.72
N SER A 200 -18.83 10.65 -0.12
CA SER A 200 -20.27 10.39 -0.01
C SER A 200 -20.59 8.88 -0.06
N TRP A 201 -21.67 8.46 0.61
CA TRP A 201 -22.14 7.07 0.59
C TRP A 201 -22.47 6.58 -0.83
N GLN A 202 -22.93 7.47 -1.72
CA GLN A 202 -23.21 7.18 -3.12
C GLN A 202 -21.94 6.79 -3.88
N ASN A 203 -20.84 7.53 -3.67
CA ASN A 203 -19.55 7.19 -4.28
C ASN A 203 -19.04 5.83 -3.76
N ARG A 204 -19.26 5.52 -2.47
CA ARG A 204 -18.86 4.22 -1.90
C ARG A 204 -19.66 3.06 -2.48
N LEU A 205 -20.98 3.21 -2.63
CA LEU A 205 -21.82 2.20 -3.28
C LEU A 205 -21.48 2.04 -4.76
N TRP A 206 -21.21 3.13 -5.46
CA TRP A 206 -20.79 3.09 -6.86
C TRP A 206 -19.44 2.37 -7.01
N ALA A 207 -18.45 2.67 -6.17
CA ALA A 207 -17.18 1.93 -6.18
C ALA A 207 -17.38 0.45 -5.84
N GLY A 208 -18.22 0.12 -4.86
CA GLY A 208 -18.60 -1.27 -4.57
C GLY A 208 -19.29 -1.96 -5.75
N THR A 209 -20.02 -1.20 -6.56
CA THR A 209 -20.64 -1.65 -7.82
C THR A 209 -19.55 -1.92 -8.85
N VAL A 210 -18.62 -0.99 -9.08
CA VAL A 210 -17.45 -1.19 -9.96
C VAL A 210 -16.68 -2.46 -9.58
N VAL A 211 -16.37 -2.63 -8.29
CA VAL A 211 -15.74 -3.84 -7.76
C VAL A 211 -16.58 -5.09 -8.07
N LYS A 212 -17.87 -5.08 -7.76
CA LYS A 212 -18.77 -6.23 -7.93
C LYS A 212 -18.91 -6.64 -9.40
N TYR A 213 -19.09 -5.68 -10.30
CA TYR A 213 -19.32 -5.95 -11.73
C TYR A 213 -18.01 -6.20 -12.50
N GLY A 214 -16.91 -5.55 -12.12
CA GLY A 214 -15.56 -5.88 -12.61
C GLY A 214 -15.18 -7.33 -12.31
N ARG A 215 -15.37 -7.78 -11.06
CA ARG A 215 -15.18 -9.19 -10.66
C ARG A 215 -16.09 -10.15 -11.41
N GLY A 216 -17.33 -9.73 -11.72
CA GLY A 216 -18.28 -10.51 -12.50
C GLY A 216 -17.80 -10.74 -13.94
N LEU A 217 -17.17 -9.74 -14.55
CA LEU A 217 -16.61 -9.80 -15.90
C LEU A 217 -15.34 -10.66 -15.94
N GLU A 218 -14.42 -10.46 -14.99
CA GLU A 218 -13.17 -11.23 -14.90
C GLU A 218 -13.45 -12.72 -14.69
N ARG A 219 -14.43 -13.08 -13.84
CA ARG A 219 -14.87 -14.48 -13.66
C ARG A 219 -15.38 -15.09 -14.97
N ARG A 220 -16.12 -14.33 -15.78
CA ARG A 220 -16.61 -14.80 -17.09
C ARG A 220 -15.48 -14.98 -18.09
N LEU A 221 -14.50 -14.07 -18.10
CA LEU A 221 -13.32 -14.18 -18.96
C LEU A 221 -12.45 -15.40 -18.59
N ARG A 222 -12.20 -15.65 -17.31
CA ARG A 222 -11.47 -16.86 -16.86
C ARG A 222 -12.22 -18.16 -17.25
N GLN A 223 -13.55 -18.18 -17.23
CA GLN A 223 -14.35 -19.32 -17.69
C GLN A 223 -14.32 -19.51 -19.22
N MET A 224 -14.13 -18.43 -19.98
CA MET A 224 -13.98 -18.50 -21.45
C MET A 224 -12.58 -18.99 -21.86
N ILE A 225 -11.54 -18.60 -21.12
CA ILE A 225 -10.15 -18.99 -21.39
C ILE A 225 -9.85 -20.39 -20.85
N GLY A 226 -10.56 -20.86 -19.82
CA GLY A 226 -10.37 -22.17 -19.19
C GLY A 226 -11.15 -23.36 -19.78
N ARG A 227 -11.70 -23.26 -21.01
CA ARG A 227 -12.28 -24.44 -21.68
C ARG A 227 -11.16 -25.25 -22.37
N PRO A 228 -10.96 -26.54 -22.04
CA PRO A 228 -10.10 -27.39 -22.85
C PRO A 228 -10.73 -27.56 -24.25
N ALA A 229 -9.90 -27.62 -25.28
CA ALA A 229 -10.33 -27.92 -26.64
C ALA A 229 -11.11 -29.25 -26.65
N PRO A 230 -12.22 -29.36 -27.43
CA PRO A 230 -12.88 -30.63 -27.61
C PRO A 230 -11.94 -31.63 -28.31
N ALA A 231 -12.07 -32.89 -27.89
CA ALA A 231 -11.26 -34.05 -28.25
C ALA A 231 -10.94 -34.22 -29.74
#